data_AF-A0A2E5GB66-F1
#
_entry.id   AF-A0A2E5GB66-F1
#
_cell.length_a   1.000
_cell.length_b   1.000
_cell.length_c   1.000
_cell.angle_alpha   90.00
_cell.angle_beta   90.00
_cell.angle_gamma   90.00
#
_symmetry.space_group_name_H-M   'P 1'
#
loop_
_entity.id
_entity.type
_entity.pdbx_description
1 polymer ?
#
loop_
_entity_poly.entity_id
_entity_poly.type
_entity_poly.pdbx_seq_one_letter_code
_entity_poly.pdbx_strand_id
1 'polypeptide(L)'
;MKNLSFLMIASFASLIFFSSCSSSDENCQECHLAFPDGNGGEIAFDISNPNGGDEFCGDELTDVENPANAFVVADMLISDDGNDTLMPGTYGNGDGWEVHCEEHGDHDDH
;
A
#
# COMPACT_ATOMS: atom_id res chain seq x y z
N MET A 1 -45.49 20.70 43.65
CA MET A 1 -45.73 19.24 43.75
C MET A 1 -45.12 18.64 42.48
N LYS A 2 -43.84 18.28 42.49
CA LYS A 2 -43.25 16.94 42.77
C LYS A 2 -43.50 15.93 41.64
N ASN A 3 -42.49 15.80 40.76
CA ASN A 3 -41.96 14.54 40.20
C ASN A 3 -41.01 14.86 39.02
N LEU A 4 -39.90 14.17 38.78
CA LEU A 4 -38.98 13.35 39.55
C LEU A 4 -37.73 13.29 38.64
N SER A 5 -36.53 13.53 39.17
CA SER A 5 -35.29 13.26 38.45
C SER A 5 -35.19 11.78 38.11
N PHE A 6 -34.77 11.46 36.88
CA PHE A 6 -34.12 10.21 36.54
C PHE A 6 -32.78 10.54 35.88
N LEU A 7 -31.74 10.55 36.71
CA LEU A 7 -30.38 10.18 36.32
C LEU A 7 -30.41 8.72 35.87
N MET A 8 -29.94 8.41 34.66
CA MET A 8 -29.38 7.11 34.26
C MET A 8 -28.87 7.23 32.82
N ILE A 9 -27.57 7.49 32.64
CA ILE A 9 -26.59 6.58 32.04
C ILE A 9 -26.93 6.18 30.60
N ALA A 10 -26.19 6.75 29.64
CA ALA A 10 -25.61 5.98 28.55
C ALA A 10 -24.50 6.82 27.89
N SER A 11 -23.28 6.60 28.38
CA SER A 11 -22.06 6.84 27.62
C SER A 11 -22.18 6.10 26.29
N PHE A 12 -22.29 6.83 25.18
CA PHE A 12 -21.94 6.28 23.88
C PHE A 12 -20.63 6.91 23.46
N ALA A 13 -19.61 6.09 23.69
CA ALA A 13 -18.29 6.07 23.13
C ALA A 13 -18.01 7.19 22.12
N SER A 14 -17.07 8.05 22.52
CA SER A 14 -16.17 8.74 21.61
C SER A 14 -15.56 7.72 20.66
N LEU A 15 -16.15 7.55 19.47
CA LEU A 15 -15.40 7.05 18.32
C LEU A 15 -14.62 8.24 17.78
N ILE A 16 -13.59 8.60 18.53
CA ILE A 16 -12.43 9.25 17.92
C ILE A 16 -11.93 8.18 16.96
N PHE A 17 -12.25 8.34 15.68
CA PHE A 17 -11.46 7.73 14.62
C PHE A 17 -10.07 8.34 14.80
N PHE A 18 -9.27 7.69 15.65
CA PHE A 18 -7.84 7.72 15.46
C PHE A 18 -7.65 7.05 14.09
N SER A 19 -7.66 7.85 13.03
CA SER A 19 -6.76 7.55 11.91
C SER A 19 -5.40 7.47 12.59
N SER A 20 -5.01 6.25 12.94
CA SER A 20 -3.67 5.98 13.42
C SER A 20 -2.79 6.31 12.23
N CYS A 21 -2.38 7.57 12.13
CA CYS A 21 -1.11 7.94 11.56
C CYS A 21 -0.10 7.34 12.54
N SER A 22 0.13 6.03 12.39
CA SER A 22 1.07 5.30 13.21
C SER A 22 2.43 5.68 12.68
N SER A 23 3.07 6.66 13.30
CA SER A 23 4.49 6.92 13.14
C SER A 23 5.32 5.78 13.75
N SER A 24 5.08 4.53 13.37
CA SER A 24 5.68 3.34 14.01
C SER A 24 5.90 2.15 13.08
N ASP A 25 5.81 2.35 11.77
CA ASP A 25 6.08 1.32 10.77
C ASP A 25 7.39 1.65 10.06
N GLU A 26 8.47 1.63 10.83
CA GLU A 26 9.80 2.09 10.42
C GLU A 26 10.49 1.22 9.35
N ASN A 27 9.77 0.30 8.69
CA ASN A 27 10.23 -0.51 7.54
C ASN A 27 9.07 -0.91 6.60
N CYS A 28 8.03 -0.08 6.47
CA CYS A 28 7.01 -0.28 5.44
C CYS A 28 7.33 0.60 4.24
N GLN A 29 7.07 0.08 3.05
CA GLN A 29 7.43 0.74 1.79
C GLN A 29 6.28 0.63 0.80
N GLU A 30 6.07 1.69 0.03
CA GLU A 30 5.21 1.65 -1.15
C GLU A 30 5.93 0.86 -2.24
N CYS A 31 5.19 0.02 -2.97
CA CYS A 31 5.75 -0.80 -4.04
C CYS A 31 5.02 -0.54 -5.35
N HIS A 32 5.74 -0.65 -6.46
CA HIS A 32 5.20 -0.57 -7.80
C HIS A 32 5.71 -1.73 -8.67
N LEU A 33 4.87 -2.11 -9.64
CA LEU A 33 5.24 -3.06 -10.68
C LEU A 33 5.84 -2.29 -11.86
N ALA A 34 7.09 -2.57 -12.21
CA ALA A 34 7.80 -1.92 -13.30
C ALA A 34 7.91 -2.85 -14.53
N PHE A 35 7.84 -2.26 -15.72
CA PHE A 35 8.15 -2.92 -16.98
C PHE A 35 8.97 -2.01 -17.91
N PRO A 36 10.05 -2.50 -18.54
CA PRO A 36 10.89 -1.67 -19.40
C PRO A 36 10.12 -1.17 -20.64
N ASP A 37 10.17 0.15 -20.88
CA ASP A 37 9.45 0.81 -21.97
C ASP A 37 10.12 0.67 -23.34
N GLY A 38 11.32 0.09 -23.37
CA GLY A 38 12.15 -0.10 -24.56
C GLY A 38 12.96 1.13 -25.00
N ASN A 39 12.80 2.28 -24.34
CA ASN A 39 13.59 3.51 -24.55
C ASN A 39 14.62 3.76 -23.44
N GLY A 40 14.75 2.81 -22.51
CA GLY A 40 15.64 2.91 -21.35
C GLY A 40 14.98 3.50 -20.12
N GLY A 41 13.65 3.65 -20.12
CA GLY A 41 12.83 3.90 -18.94
C GLY A 41 11.97 2.68 -18.59
N GLU A 42 11.10 2.88 -17.61
CA GLU A 42 10.18 1.86 -17.10
C GLU A 42 8.78 2.47 -16.97
N ILE A 43 7.76 1.66 -17.23
CA ILE A 43 6.37 1.96 -16.92
C ILE A 43 6.11 1.36 -15.54
N ALA A 44 5.81 2.22 -14.58
CA ALA A 44 5.50 1.83 -13.21
C ALA A 44 3.99 1.87 -12.94
N PHE A 45 3.53 0.93 -12.13
CA PHE A 45 2.15 0.83 -11.66
C PHE A 45 2.16 0.59 -10.15
N ASP A 46 1.65 1.54 -9.37
CA ASP A 46 1.46 1.38 -7.93
C ASP A 46 0.63 0.12 -7.60
N ILE A 47 1.12 -0.68 -6.66
CA ILE A 47 0.44 -1.89 -6.18
C ILE A 47 0.03 -1.75 -4.72
N SER A 48 -1.20 -2.15 -4.42
CA SER A 48 -1.66 -2.28 -3.04
C SER A 48 -1.29 -3.63 -2.45
N ASN A 49 -1.02 -3.62 -1.16
CA ASN A 49 -0.76 -4.80 -0.37
C ASN A 49 -1.98 -5.75 -0.33
N PRO A 50 -1.82 -7.06 -0.08
CA PRO A 50 -2.92 -8.04 -0.08
C PRO A 50 -4.00 -7.78 0.98
N ASN A 51 -3.69 -6.95 1.98
CA ASN A 51 -4.62 -6.53 3.03
C ASN A 51 -5.42 -5.27 2.64
N GLY A 52 -5.17 -4.69 1.46
CA GLY A 52 -5.84 -3.49 0.94
C GLY A 52 -5.26 -2.18 1.46
N GLY A 53 -4.02 -2.18 1.94
CA GLY A 53 -3.24 -0.97 2.22
C GLY A 53 -2.24 -0.66 1.10
N ASP A 54 -1.61 0.51 1.15
CA ASP A 54 -0.72 0.99 0.09
C ASP A 54 0.77 0.64 0.35
N GLU A 55 1.10 0.22 1.57
CA GLU A 55 2.46 -0.08 2.00
C GLU A 55 2.64 -1.58 2.32
N PHE A 56 3.78 -2.14 1.94
CA PHE A 56 4.21 -3.49 2.28
C PHE A 56 5.18 -3.46 3.44
N CYS A 57 5.04 -4.39 4.39
CA CYS A 57 5.79 -4.38 5.65
C CYS A 57 6.42 -5.74 5.96
N GLY A 58 7.61 -5.74 6.55
CA GLY A 58 8.23 -6.94 7.14
C GLY A 58 8.40 -8.10 6.14
N ASP A 59 7.87 -9.28 6.50
CA ASP A 59 7.95 -10.47 5.64
C ASP A 59 7.22 -10.26 4.31
N GLU A 60 6.15 -9.47 4.30
CA GLU A 60 5.38 -9.19 3.08
C GLU A 60 6.18 -8.36 2.08
N LEU A 61 6.92 -7.36 2.58
CA LEU A 61 7.88 -6.58 1.81
C LEU A 61 9.00 -7.47 1.26
N THR A 62 9.60 -8.29 2.12
CA THR A 62 10.68 -9.21 1.71
C THR A 62 10.21 -10.21 0.66
N ASP A 63 8.97 -10.70 0.77
CA ASP A 63 8.40 -11.65 -0.17
C ASP A 63 8.04 -10.99 -1.50
N VAL A 64 7.53 -9.75 -1.50
CA VAL A 64 7.13 -9.06 -2.72
C VAL A 64 8.32 -8.58 -3.54
N GLU A 65 9.42 -8.19 -2.88
CA GLU A 65 10.69 -7.80 -3.53
C GLU A 65 11.47 -8.99 -4.12
N ASN A 66 11.11 -10.22 -3.76
CA ASN A 66 11.83 -11.38 -4.25
C ASN A 66 11.55 -11.59 -5.75
N PRO A 67 12.57 -11.48 -6.64
CA PRO A 67 12.37 -11.58 -8.08
C PRO A 67 11.93 -12.97 -8.56
N ALA A 68 12.04 -13.99 -7.71
CA ALA A 68 11.53 -15.34 -8.00
C ALA A 68 10.02 -15.48 -7.75
N ASN A 69 9.40 -14.51 -7.05
CA ASN A 69 7.99 -14.51 -6.76
C ASN A 69 7.20 -13.78 -7.86
N ALA A 70 5.93 -14.12 -7.96
CA ALA A 70 4.98 -13.43 -8.81
C ALA A 70 3.95 -12.72 -7.93
N PHE A 71 3.56 -11.52 -8.34
CA PHE A 71 2.57 -10.69 -7.69
C PHE A 71 1.22 -10.79 -8.40
N VAL A 72 0.12 -10.79 -7.64
CA VAL A 72 -1.23 -10.89 -8.19
C VAL A 72 -1.90 -9.53 -8.13
N VAL A 73 -2.19 -8.98 -9.30
CA VAL A 73 -2.96 -7.76 -9.48
C VAL A 73 -4.43 -8.12 -9.64
N ALA A 74 -5.25 -7.76 -8.64
CA ALA A 74 -6.67 -8.13 -8.60
C ALA A 74 -7.56 -7.24 -9.47
N ASP A 75 -7.21 -5.96 -9.58
CA ASP A 75 -7.98 -4.93 -10.28
C ASP A 75 -7.12 -4.25 -11.35
N MET A 76 -7.77 -3.56 -12.30
CA MET A 76 -7.03 -2.79 -13.31
C MET A 76 -6.24 -1.67 -12.63
N LEU A 77 -4.96 -1.58 -12.94
CA LEU A 77 -4.10 -0.48 -12.51
C LEU A 77 -3.89 0.50 -13.66
N ILE A 78 -3.60 1.75 -13.30
CA ILE A 78 -3.23 2.82 -14.23
C ILE A 78 -1.78 3.16 -13.90
N SER A 79 -0.94 3.37 -14.91
CA SER A 79 0.45 3.76 -14.70
C SER A 79 0.55 5.11 -14.00
N ASP A 80 1.68 5.36 -13.35
CA ASP A 80 1.90 6.58 -12.57
C ASP A 80 1.82 7.86 -13.44
N ASP A 81 2.15 7.73 -14.73
CA ASP A 81 2.04 8.80 -15.72
C ASP A 81 0.63 8.95 -16.32
N GLY A 82 -0.28 8.03 -16.01
CA GLY A 82 -1.68 8.01 -16.45
C GLY A 82 -1.91 7.59 -17.91
N ASN A 83 -0.88 7.10 -18.62
CA ASN A 83 -0.95 6.82 -20.05
C ASN A 83 -1.21 5.35 -20.38
N ASP A 84 -0.87 4.45 -19.47
CA ASP A 84 -0.95 3.01 -19.64
C ASP A 84 -1.88 2.38 -18.60
N THR A 85 -2.38 1.19 -18.93
CA THR A 85 -3.26 0.41 -18.06
C THR A 85 -2.78 -1.01 -17.97
N LEU A 86 -2.69 -1.53 -16.74
CA LEU A 86 -2.37 -2.91 -16.47
C LEU A 86 -3.66 -3.67 -16.15
N MET A 87 -3.91 -4.76 -16.88
CA MET A 87 -5.06 -5.61 -16.61
C MET A 87 -4.82 -6.48 -15.36
N PRO A 88 -5.87 -6.91 -14.64
CA PRO A 88 -5.74 -7.92 -13.60
C PRO A 88 -5.00 -9.17 -14.11
N GLY A 89 -4.12 -9.72 -13.29
CA GLY A 89 -3.25 -10.81 -13.70
C GLY A 89 -2.21 -11.19 -12.66
N THR A 90 -1.28 -12.05 -13.07
CA THR A 90 -0.12 -12.42 -12.27
C THR A 90 1.12 -11.98 -13.02
N TYR A 91 1.98 -11.19 -12.37
CA TYR A 91 3.13 -10.53 -12.96
C TYR A 91 4.38 -10.82 -12.14
N GLY A 92 5.56 -10.85 -12.77
CA GLY A 92 6.82 -11.21 -12.12
C GLY A 92 7.39 -12.54 -12.62
N ASN A 93 8.28 -13.15 -11.84
CA ASN A 93 8.86 -14.47 -12.13
C ASN A 93 9.47 -14.62 -13.55
N GLY A 94 10.26 -13.63 -13.96
CA GLY A 94 11.04 -13.70 -15.20
C GLY A 94 10.30 -13.35 -16.49
N ASP A 95 9.04 -12.89 -16.41
CA ASP A 95 8.26 -12.42 -17.57
C ASP A 95 8.58 -10.96 -17.98
N GLY A 96 9.66 -10.38 -17.44
CA GLY A 96 10.10 -9.01 -17.69
C GLY A 96 9.43 -7.95 -16.83
N TRP A 97 8.56 -8.36 -15.91
CA TRP A 97 7.98 -7.52 -14.87
C TRP A 97 8.79 -7.67 -13.58
N GLU A 98 9.06 -6.57 -12.90
CA GLU A 98 9.77 -6.55 -11.62
C GLU A 98 8.97 -5.73 -10.61
N VAL A 99 8.96 -6.16 -9.35
CA VAL A 99 8.40 -5.36 -8.25
C VAL A 99 9.54 -4.56 -7.64
N HIS A 100 9.35 -3.26 -7.52
CA HIS A 100 10.26 -2.35 -6.87
C HIS A 100 9.52 -1.74 -5.69
N CYS A 101 10.12 -1.86 -4.50
CA CYS A 101 9.64 -1.18 -3.32
C CYS A 101 10.60 -0.02 -3.03
N GLU A 102 10.05 1.16 -2.79
CA GLU A 102 10.88 2.32 -2.50
C GLU A 102 11.38 2.22 -1.06
N GLU A 103 12.69 1.99 -0.90
CA GLU A 103 13.31 2.20 0.40
C GLU A 103 13.30 3.70 0.71
N HIS A 104 12.32 4.15 1.51
CA HIS A 104 12.28 5.49 2.10
C HIS A 104 13.40 5.67 3.14
N GLY A 105 14.64 5.41 2.75
CA GLY A 105 15.85 5.48 3.56
C GLY A 105 16.92 6.33 2.87
N ASP A 106 16.64 7.63 2.73
CA ASP A 106 17.60 8.75 2.90
C ASP A 106 17.15 9.94 2.06
N HIS A 107 16.63 11.01 2.69
CA HIS A 107 16.87 12.41 2.29
C HIS A 107 16.30 13.36 3.35
N ASP A 108 16.95 13.46 4.51
CA ASP A 108 16.98 14.68 5.33
C ASP A 108 18.16 14.65 6.32
N ASP A 109 19.37 14.42 5.81
CA ASP A 109 20.62 14.78 6.51
C ASP A 109 21.31 15.91 5.73
N HIS A 110 20.91 17.17 6.00
CA HIS A 110 21.83 18.31 5.88
C HIS A 110 21.46 19.56 6.68
#